data_AF-A0AAD9NFR7-F1
#
_entry.id   AF-A0AAD9NFR7-F1
#
_cell.length_a   1.000
_cell.length_b   1.000
_cell.length_c   1.000
_cell.angle_alpha   90.00
_cell.angle_beta   90.00
_cell.angle_gamma   90.00
#
_symmetry.space_group_name_H-M   'P 1'
#
loop_
_entity.id
_entity.type
_entity.pdbx_description
1 polymer ?
#
loop_
_entity_poly.entity_id
_entity_poly.type
_entity_poly.pdbx_seq_one_letter_code
_entity_poly.pdbx_strand_id
1 'polypeptide(L)'
;MGATRTYELDTEHDKDAQAVFERSQQINKELKGKEDDKVYRGINNYAIYIEKKDTAAGNASSGMVRKGPVRAPANLRATVRWDYQPDICKDYKETGFCGFGDSCKFLHDRGDYKHGWQLEREAKEGTYGDDEDMTKYEISSDEEELPFKCFLCRESFKDPIVTRCKHYFCEKCALAHYRKSKRCFVCNQQTGGVFNPAKELIGKMKKFKEEEDADSVEEGELVEEAGE
;
A
#
# COMPACT_ATOMS: atom_id res chain seq x y z
N MET A 1 -12.96 31.60 -2.85
CA MET A 1 -12.44 32.78 -3.57
C MET A 1 -11.03 32.47 -4.07
N GLY A 2 -10.71 32.76 -5.32
CA GLY A 2 -9.44 32.36 -5.95
C GLY A 2 -9.47 32.27 -7.48
N ALA A 3 -10.44 32.92 -8.14
CA ALA A 3 -10.67 32.81 -9.58
C ALA A 3 -9.55 33.44 -10.43
N THR A 4 -8.79 34.39 -9.87
CA THR A 4 -7.67 35.07 -10.53
C THR A 4 -6.31 34.61 -9.98
N ARG A 5 -6.24 33.42 -9.39
CA ARG A 5 -4.97 32.91 -8.87
C ARG A 5 -4.01 32.66 -10.02
N THR A 6 -2.85 33.28 -9.94
CA THR A 6 -1.71 33.08 -10.83
C THR A 6 -0.86 31.90 -10.36
N TYR A 7 -0.29 31.17 -11.33
CA TYR A 7 0.67 30.11 -11.10
C TYR A 7 2.09 30.70 -11.10
N GLU A 8 2.68 30.83 -9.91
CA GLU A 8 3.96 31.51 -9.68
C GLU A 8 5.03 30.54 -9.17
N LEU A 9 5.08 29.32 -9.70
CA LEU A 9 6.15 28.35 -9.38
C LEU A 9 7.42 28.58 -10.20
N ASP A 10 7.27 29.11 -11.42
CA ASP A 10 8.39 29.39 -12.32
C ASP A 10 8.96 30.81 -12.11
N THR A 11 10.02 31.14 -12.85
CA THR A 11 10.60 32.49 -12.85
C THR A 11 9.56 33.56 -13.22
N GLU A 12 9.58 34.67 -12.48
CA GLU A 12 8.75 35.85 -12.73
C GLU A 12 8.81 36.30 -14.21
N HIS A 13 7.69 36.83 -14.69
CA HIS A 13 7.49 37.20 -16.10
C HIS A 13 8.56 38.16 -16.67
N ASP A 14 9.12 39.06 -15.85
CA ASP A 14 10.09 40.06 -16.31
C ASP A 14 11.55 39.54 -16.35
N LYS A 15 11.81 38.50 -15.55
CA LYS A 15 13.13 37.89 -15.37
C LYS A 15 13.28 36.59 -16.14
N ASP A 16 12.19 36.09 -16.71
CA ASP A 16 12.22 34.85 -17.47
C ASP A 16 13.06 34.98 -18.75
N ALA A 17 13.43 33.83 -19.29
CA ALA A 17 14.31 33.78 -20.43
C ALA A 17 13.65 34.37 -21.69
N GLN A 18 12.31 34.45 -21.75
CA GLN A 18 11.58 35.08 -22.84
C GLN A 18 11.71 36.60 -22.81
N ALA A 19 11.51 37.23 -21.64
CA ALA A 19 11.69 38.66 -21.45
C ALA A 19 13.15 39.09 -21.65
N VAL A 20 14.12 38.27 -21.24
CA VAL A 20 15.54 38.50 -21.55
C VAL A 20 15.77 38.48 -23.07
N PHE A 21 15.15 37.53 -23.78
CA PHE A 21 15.28 37.44 -25.22
C PHE A 21 14.61 38.62 -25.94
N GLU A 22 13.42 39.03 -25.52
CA GLU A 22 12.71 40.20 -26.05
C GLU A 22 13.53 41.48 -25.85
N ARG A 23 14.11 41.67 -24.65
CA ARG A 23 15.06 42.77 -24.38
C ARG A 23 16.28 42.74 -25.31
N SER A 24 16.86 41.56 -25.53
CA SER A 24 18.01 41.43 -26.44
C SER A 24 17.64 41.73 -27.90
N GLN A 25 16.44 41.33 -28.33
CA GLN A 25 15.96 41.59 -29.68
C GLN A 25 15.70 43.09 -29.89
N GLN A 26 15.16 43.78 -28.89
CA GLN A 26 14.95 45.22 -28.92
C GLN A 26 16.29 45.98 -29.03
N ILE A 27 17.29 45.61 -28.23
CA ILE A 27 18.64 46.21 -28.28
C ILE A 27 19.29 45.98 -29.65
N ASN A 28 19.18 44.78 -30.21
CA ASN A 28 19.73 44.46 -31.53
C ASN A 28 19.03 45.24 -32.66
N LYS A 29 17.71 45.48 -32.55
CA LYS A 29 16.98 46.33 -33.50
C LYS A 29 17.46 47.79 -33.43
N GLU A 30 17.70 48.31 -32.23
CA GLU A 30 18.19 49.69 -32.04
C GLU A 30 19.64 49.92 -32.49
N LEU A 31 20.46 48.86 -32.45
CA LEU A 31 21.86 48.85 -32.91
C LEU A 31 21.99 48.60 -34.41
N LYS A 32 20.91 48.21 -35.09
CA LYS A 32 20.95 47.92 -36.53
C LYS A 32 21.38 49.16 -37.31
N GLY A 33 22.56 49.08 -37.94
CA GLY A 33 23.12 50.15 -38.77
C GLY A 33 23.92 51.22 -38.02
N LYS A 34 24.14 51.07 -36.70
CA LYS A 34 25.07 51.92 -35.93
C LYS A 34 26.46 51.30 -35.91
N GLU A 35 27.49 52.14 -35.85
CA GLU A 35 28.87 51.70 -35.63
C GLU A 35 29.04 51.11 -34.22
N ASP A 36 30.13 50.36 -34.01
CA ASP A 36 30.39 49.71 -32.73
C ASP A 36 30.86 50.73 -31.67
N ASP A 37 29.94 51.08 -30.76
CA ASP A 37 30.18 52.01 -29.67
C ASP A 37 31.17 51.46 -28.59
N LYS A 38 31.58 50.18 -28.65
CA LYS A 38 32.40 49.47 -27.64
C LYS A 38 31.82 49.47 -26.21
N VAL A 39 30.58 49.92 -26.02
CA VAL A 39 29.88 49.90 -24.74
C VAL A 39 29.29 48.52 -24.49
N TYR A 40 29.67 47.89 -23.37
CA TYR A 40 29.14 46.58 -22.99
C TYR A 40 27.67 46.67 -22.56
N ARG A 41 26.79 45.92 -23.25
CA ARG A 41 25.33 45.89 -23.00
C ARG A 41 24.83 44.55 -22.47
N GLY A 42 25.74 43.72 -21.95
CA GLY A 42 25.44 42.39 -21.40
C GLY A 42 25.84 41.24 -22.30
N ILE A 43 25.92 40.04 -21.72
CA ILE A 43 26.46 38.82 -22.34
C ILE A 43 25.68 38.43 -23.60
N ASN A 44 24.37 38.68 -23.64
CA ASN A 44 23.51 38.27 -24.75
C ASN A 44 23.45 39.30 -25.91
N ASN A 45 24.06 40.47 -25.74
CA ASN A 45 23.91 41.63 -26.63
C ASN A 45 25.21 41.99 -27.37
N TYR A 46 26.09 41.02 -27.59
CA TYR A 46 27.17 41.19 -28.57
C TYR A 46 26.57 41.38 -29.98
N ALA A 47 27.32 42.01 -30.89
CA ALA A 47 26.86 42.32 -32.23
C ALA A 47 26.49 41.04 -33.01
N ILE A 48 25.19 40.76 -33.11
CA ILE A 48 24.64 39.69 -33.93
C ILE A 48 24.00 40.34 -35.16
N TYR A 49 24.63 40.15 -36.32
CA TYR A 49 24.17 40.75 -37.59
C TYR A 49 23.06 39.94 -38.27
N ILE A 50 22.76 38.75 -37.75
CA ILE A 50 21.73 37.86 -38.30
C ILE A 50 20.44 38.06 -37.50
N GLU A 51 19.44 38.66 -38.13
CA GLU A 51 18.11 38.79 -37.53
C GLU A 51 17.42 37.44 -37.44
N LYS A 52 17.00 37.08 -36.22
CA LYS A 52 16.10 35.94 -36.01
C LYS A 52 14.71 36.37 -36.50
N LYS A 53 14.32 35.84 -37.66
CA LYS A 53 13.03 36.12 -38.30
C LYS A 53 11.89 35.38 -37.61
N ASP A 54 10.72 35.97 -37.68
CA ASP A 54 9.46 35.29 -37.36
C ASP A 54 9.24 34.14 -38.34
N THR A 55 8.63 33.06 -37.85
CA THR A 55 8.30 31.90 -38.70
C THR A 55 6.79 31.79 -38.86
N ALA A 56 6.31 30.95 -39.77
CA ALA A 56 4.87 30.72 -39.94
C ALA A 56 4.17 30.24 -38.65
N ALA A 57 4.93 29.67 -37.70
CA ALA A 57 4.42 29.20 -36.41
C ALA A 57 4.32 30.30 -35.33
N GLY A 58 4.79 31.53 -35.61
CA GLY A 58 4.62 32.68 -34.73
C GLY A 58 5.84 33.60 -34.64
N ASN A 59 5.77 34.54 -33.71
CA ASN A 59 6.82 35.53 -33.47
C ASN A 59 8.10 34.87 -32.95
N ALA A 60 9.25 35.49 -33.20
CA ALA A 60 10.56 35.03 -32.76
C ALA A 60 10.69 34.89 -31.23
N SER A 61 9.86 35.60 -30.45
CA SER A 61 9.81 35.48 -28.98
C SER A 61 8.81 34.46 -28.47
N SER A 62 7.91 33.95 -29.31
CA SER A 62 6.88 33.00 -28.92
C SER A 62 7.47 31.63 -28.56
N GLY A 63 6.83 30.92 -27.63
CA GLY A 63 7.30 29.61 -27.14
C GLY A 63 7.46 28.52 -28.20
N MET A 64 6.80 28.65 -29.35
CA MET A 64 6.88 27.67 -30.45
C MET A 64 8.10 27.88 -31.36
N VAL A 65 8.65 29.09 -31.40
CA VAL A 65 9.74 29.49 -32.32
C VAL A 65 11.04 29.73 -31.56
N ARG A 66 10.94 30.23 -30.33
CA ARG A 66 12.08 30.52 -29.48
C ARG A 66 12.65 29.22 -28.92
N LYS A 67 13.98 29.10 -29.01
CA LYS A 67 14.73 28.02 -28.37
C LYS A 67 15.10 28.41 -26.95
N GLY A 68 14.85 27.54 -25.98
CA GLY A 68 15.18 27.73 -24.56
C GLY A 68 13.97 27.53 -23.65
N PRO A 69 14.09 27.85 -22.35
CA PRO A 69 12.99 27.74 -21.39
C PRO A 69 11.78 28.56 -21.85
N VAL A 70 10.61 27.91 -21.91
CA VAL A 70 9.34 28.48 -22.35
C VAL A 70 8.54 28.94 -21.13
N ARG A 71 7.85 30.07 -21.25
CA ARG A 71 6.98 30.60 -20.20
C ARG A 71 5.74 29.73 -20.02
N ALA A 72 5.49 29.26 -18.80
CA ALA A 72 4.28 28.53 -18.46
C ALA A 72 3.03 29.45 -18.44
N PRO A 73 1.83 28.92 -18.74
CA PRO A 73 0.59 29.69 -18.66
C PRO A 73 0.26 30.05 -17.20
N ALA A 74 0.09 31.35 -16.91
CA ALA A 74 -0.13 31.83 -15.54
C ALA A 74 -1.50 31.46 -14.95
N ASN A 75 -2.50 31.21 -15.79
CA ASN A 75 -3.90 31.04 -15.40
C ASN A 75 -4.42 29.60 -15.54
N LEU A 76 -3.52 28.63 -15.75
CA LEU A 76 -3.88 27.23 -15.93
C LEU A 76 -3.22 26.37 -14.85
N ARG A 77 -4.02 25.57 -14.15
CA ARG A 77 -3.51 24.56 -13.21
C ARG A 77 -3.46 23.21 -13.91
N ALA A 78 -2.27 22.61 -14.00
CA ALA A 78 -2.15 21.25 -14.49
C ALA A 78 -2.93 20.27 -13.60
N THR A 79 -3.70 19.37 -14.22
CA THR A 79 -4.37 18.28 -13.51
C THR A 79 -3.32 17.25 -13.09
N VAL A 80 -3.26 16.97 -11.80
CA VAL A 80 -2.32 15.98 -11.24
C VAL A 80 -3.08 14.68 -11.04
N ARG A 81 -2.53 13.58 -11.59
CA ARG A 81 -2.97 12.21 -11.33
C ARG A 81 -1.80 11.45 -10.72
N TRP A 82 -2.02 10.79 -9.60
CA TRP A 82 -1.04 9.88 -9.02
C TRP A 82 -0.95 8.61 -9.87
N ASP A 83 0.25 8.29 -10.34
CA ASP A 83 0.51 7.07 -11.09
C ASP A 83 1.10 6.01 -10.17
N TYR A 84 0.25 5.14 -9.64
CA TYR A 84 0.64 4.11 -8.68
C TYR A 84 1.27 2.88 -9.32
N GLN A 85 1.19 2.71 -10.64
CA GLN A 85 1.70 1.54 -11.33
C GLN A 85 3.22 1.65 -11.53
N PRO A 86 4.04 0.78 -10.87
CA PRO A 86 5.48 0.82 -11.06
C PRO A 86 5.89 0.03 -12.30
N ASP A 87 6.81 0.58 -13.09
CA ASP A 87 7.42 -0.13 -14.23
C ASP A 87 8.60 -1.00 -13.78
N ILE A 88 8.37 -1.91 -12.82
CA ILE A 88 9.40 -2.82 -12.30
C ILE A 88 9.24 -4.20 -12.95
N CYS A 89 10.36 -4.79 -13.37
CA CYS A 89 10.35 -6.13 -13.92
C CYS A 89 10.02 -7.15 -12.82
N LYS A 90 8.84 -7.75 -12.91
CA LYS A 90 8.38 -8.78 -11.98
C LYS A 90 9.37 -9.94 -11.86
N ASP A 91 9.77 -10.51 -13.01
CA ASP A 91 10.67 -11.68 -13.05
C ASP A 91 12.02 -11.35 -12.40
N TYR A 92 12.59 -10.18 -12.71
CA TYR A 92 13.85 -9.75 -12.12
C TYR A 92 13.74 -9.48 -10.62
N LYS A 93 12.62 -8.88 -10.17
CA LYS A 93 12.40 -8.59 -8.74
C LYS A 93 12.28 -9.87 -7.92
N GLU A 94 11.45 -10.82 -8.37
CA GLU A 94 11.18 -12.06 -7.64
C GLU A 94 12.33 -13.07 -7.75
N THR A 95 12.90 -13.24 -8.95
CA THR A 95 13.87 -14.32 -9.21
C THR A 95 15.31 -13.85 -9.30
N GLY A 96 15.54 -12.55 -9.50
CA GLY A 96 16.87 -11.99 -9.80
C GLY A 96 17.33 -12.25 -11.24
N PHE A 97 16.50 -12.87 -12.08
CA PHE A 97 16.82 -13.16 -13.47
C PHE A 97 15.65 -12.74 -14.38
N CYS A 98 15.93 -11.86 -15.34
CA CYS A 98 15.00 -11.54 -16.41
C CYS A 98 15.42 -12.27 -17.68
N GLY A 99 14.53 -13.06 -18.28
CA GLY A 99 14.80 -13.74 -19.55
C GLY A 99 15.07 -12.79 -20.72
N PHE A 100 14.63 -11.54 -20.61
CA PHE A 100 14.90 -10.48 -21.61
C PHE A 100 16.24 -9.77 -21.39
N GLY A 101 16.93 -10.03 -20.27
CA GLY A 101 18.17 -9.33 -19.90
C GLY A 101 18.03 -7.82 -20.00
N ASP A 102 19.06 -7.14 -20.51
CA ASP A 102 19.08 -5.67 -20.64
C ASP A 102 18.14 -5.11 -21.72
N SER A 103 17.49 -5.98 -22.51
CA SER A 103 16.46 -5.56 -23.48
C SER A 103 15.09 -5.39 -22.84
N CYS A 104 14.95 -5.66 -21.55
CA CYS A 104 13.71 -5.49 -20.81
C CYS A 104 13.30 -4.01 -20.77
N LYS A 105 12.05 -3.69 -21.12
CA LYS A 105 11.50 -2.33 -21.02
C LYS A 105 11.24 -1.89 -19.57
N PHE A 106 11.21 -2.84 -18.64
CA PHE A 106 10.89 -2.61 -17.24
C PHE A 106 12.17 -2.52 -16.41
N LEU A 107 12.12 -1.76 -15.32
CA LEU A 107 13.25 -1.51 -14.44
C LEU A 107 13.69 -2.78 -13.71
N HIS A 108 14.99 -3.06 -13.76
CA HIS A 108 15.64 -4.14 -13.03
C HIS A 108 16.04 -3.69 -11.61
N ASP A 109 15.04 -3.53 -10.75
CA ASP A 109 15.23 -3.22 -9.33
C ASP A 109 14.75 -4.38 -8.43
N ARG A 110 15.44 -4.59 -7.32
CA ARG A 110 15.15 -5.61 -6.30
C ARG A 110 14.72 -5.01 -4.96
N GLY A 111 14.53 -3.69 -4.88
CA GLY A 111 13.97 -3.04 -3.70
C GLY A 111 12.56 -3.56 -3.36
N ASP A 112 12.36 -3.90 -2.10
CA ASP A 112 11.12 -4.39 -1.50
C ASP A 112 10.40 -3.34 -0.64
N TYR A 113 10.72 -2.06 -0.85
CA TYR A 113 10.05 -0.95 -0.18
C TYR A 113 8.53 -0.93 -0.44
N LYS A 114 7.78 -0.55 0.60
CA LYS A 114 6.33 -0.40 0.52
C LYS A 114 5.95 0.71 -0.46
N HIS A 115 4.87 0.49 -1.21
CA HIS A 115 4.30 1.48 -2.12
C HIS A 115 3.59 2.59 -1.35
N GLY A 116 3.46 3.78 -1.95
CA GLY A 116 2.81 4.94 -1.30
C GLY A 116 1.40 4.62 -0.78
N TRP A 117 0.59 3.87 -1.54
CA TRP A 117 -0.76 3.47 -1.12
C TRP A 117 -0.76 2.51 0.09
N GLN A 118 0.27 1.67 0.24
CA GLN A 118 0.41 0.78 1.39
C GLN A 118 0.73 1.61 2.64
N LEU A 119 1.62 2.60 2.50
CA LEU A 119 1.95 3.54 3.58
C LEU A 119 0.76 4.41 3.98
N GLU A 120 -0.02 4.91 3.02
CA GLU A 120 -1.24 5.68 3.31
C GLU A 120 -2.28 4.86 4.08
N ARG A 121 -2.43 3.57 3.75
CA ARG A 121 -3.32 2.65 4.45
C ARG A 121 -2.84 2.40 5.88
N GLU A 122 -1.56 2.06 6.07
CA GLU A 122 -0.96 1.85 7.40
C GLU A 122 -1.04 3.11 8.27
N ALA A 123 -0.83 4.28 7.67
CA ALA A 123 -0.96 5.56 8.36
C ALA A 123 -2.41 5.82 8.79
N LYS A 124 -3.41 5.43 7.99
CA LYS A 124 -4.83 5.57 8.32
C LYS A 124 -5.27 4.59 9.40
N GLU A 125 -4.74 3.37 9.37
CA GLU A 125 -5.01 2.31 10.35
C GLU A 125 -4.21 2.51 11.65
N GLY A 126 -3.24 3.44 11.66
CA GLY A 126 -2.40 3.72 12.82
C GLY A 126 -1.34 2.65 13.10
N THR A 127 -1.15 1.71 12.18
CA THR A 127 -0.21 0.58 12.26
C THR A 127 1.18 0.94 11.69
N TYR A 128 1.35 2.18 11.25
CA TYR A 128 2.60 2.68 10.70
C TYR A 128 3.73 2.60 11.73
N GLY A 129 4.70 1.72 11.51
CA GLY A 129 5.83 1.48 12.42
C GLY A 129 5.62 0.36 13.44
N ASP A 130 4.49 -0.34 13.40
CA ASP A 130 4.18 -1.51 14.26
C ASP A 130 4.93 -2.79 13.82
N ASP A 131 5.66 -2.75 12.69
CA ASP A 131 6.42 -3.88 12.16
C ASP A 131 7.63 -4.27 13.04
N GLU A 132 7.95 -3.49 14.07
CA GLU A 132 8.99 -3.82 15.07
C GLU A 132 8.46 -4.68 16.22
N ASP A 133 7.14 -4.87 16.35
CA ASP A 133 6.54 -5.63 17.44
C ASP A 133 6.46 -7.13 17.08
N MET A 134 7.54 -7.85 17.36
CA MET A 134 7.65 -9.32 17.21
C MET A 134 6.57 -10.11 17.98
N THR A 135 5.83 -9.45 18.87
CA THR A 135 4.72 -10.00 19.67
C THR A 135 3.48 -10.33 18.83
N LYS A 136 3.31 -9.70 17.66
CA LYS A 136 2.13 -9.93 16.78
C LYS A 136 2.12 -11.31 16.12
N TYR A 137 3.28 -11.92 15.93
CA TYR A 137 3.42 -13.29 15.41
C TYR A 137 3.66 -14.32 16.52
N GLU A 138 3.67 -13.91 17.79
CA GLU A 138 3.63 -14.86 18.89
C GLU A 138 2.24 -15.50 18.91
N ILE A 139 2.17 -16.74 18.42
CA ILE A 139 1.08 -17.63 18.76
C ILE A 139 1.17 -17.80 20.28
N SER A 140 0.32 -17.07 21.02
CA SER A 140 0.21 -17.22 22.46
C SER A 140 -0.05 -18.71 22.74
N SER A 141 0.98 -19.40 23.23
CA SER A 141 0.96 -20.83 23.55
C SER A 141 0.07 -21.13 24.78
N ASP A 142 -0.66 -20.13 25.29
CA ASP A 142 -1.33 -20.17 26.60
C ASP A 142 -2.86 -20.31 26.53
N GLU A 143 -3.42 -20.47 25.33
CA GLU A 143 -4.73 -21.11 25.22
C GLU A 143 -4.52 -22.62 25.23
N GLU A 144 -4.45 -23.18 26.45
CA GLU A 144 -4.44 -24.62 26.71
C GLU A 144 -5.26 -25.35 25.65
N GLU A 145 -4.61 -26.17 24.84
CA GLU A 145 -5.19 -26.89 23.70
C GLU A 145 -6.25 -27.88 24.19
N LEU A 146 -7.44 -27.36 24.52
CA LEU A 146 -8.57 -28.17 24.93
C LEU A 146 -9.05 -28.93 23.68
N PRO A 147 -9.09 -30.27 23.71
CA PRO A 147 -9.47 -31.05 22.55
C PRO A 147 -10.88 -30.64 22.09
N PHE A 148 -11.06 -30.34 20.81
CA PHE A 148 -12.36 -29.98 20.21
C PHE A 148 -13.27 -31.20 19.97
N LYS A 149 -12.70 -32.41 19.92
CA LYS A 149 -13.42 -33.65 19.59
C LYS A 149 -13.15 -34.75 20.61
N CYS A 150 -14.15 -35.58 20.84
CA CYS A 150 -14.03 -36.72 21.75
C CYS A 150 -13.12 -37.80 21.16
N PHE A 151 -12.14 -38.28 21.92
CA PHE A 151 -11.19 -39.31 21.45
C PHE A 151 -11.83 -40.67 21.14
N LEU A 152 -13.01 -40.95 21.71
CA LEU A 152 -13.71 -42.23 21.55
C LEU A 152 -14.63 -42.26 20.31
N CYS A 153 -15.39 -41.18 20.06
CA CYS A 153 -16.32 -41.11 18.92
C CYS A 153 -15.82 -40.23 17.77
N ARG A 154 -14.77 -39.42 17.97
CA ARG A 154 -14.24 -38.44 17.01
C ARG A 154 -15.26 -37.38 16.56
N GLU A 155 -16.41 -37.31 17.20
CA GLU A 155 -17.43 -36.28 17.04
C GLU A 155 -17.23 -35.15 18.07
N SER A 156 -17.99 -34.06 17.91
CA SER A 156 -18.11 -33.01 18.93
C SER A 156 -18.64 -33.57 20.26
N PHE A 157 -18.28 -32.91 21.36
CA PHE A 157 -18.67 -33.38 22.68
C PHE A 157 -20.17 -33.19 22.93
N LYS A 158 -20.86 -34.31 23.15
CA LYS A 158 -22.23 -34.37 23.66
C LYS A 158 -22.13 -34.74 25.14
N ASP A 159 -22.47 -33.79 26.02
CA ASP A 159 -22.33 -33.88 27.47
C ASP A 159 -20.89 -34.25 27.91
N PRO A 160 -19.94 -33.28 27.85
CA PRO A 160 -18.54 -33.53 28.16
C PRO A 160 -18.33 -33.82 29.66
N ILE A 161 -17.57 -34.88 29.93
CA ILE A 161 -17.15 -35.28 31.27
C ILE A 161 -15.63 -35.32 31.35
N VAL A 162 -15.11 -34.97 32.52
CA VAL A 162 -13.69 -34.98 32.85
C VAL A 162 -13.39 -36.13 33.81
N THR A 163 -12.34 -36.86 33.48
CA THR A 163 -11.77 -37.91 34.33
C THR A 163 -10.72 -37.33 35.28
N ARG A 164 -10.34 -38.06 36.34
CA ARG A 164 -9.28 -37.64 37.27
C ARG A 164 -7.95 -37.29 36.60
N CYS A 165 -7.68 -37.87 35.43
CA CYS A 165 -6.50 -37.63 34.63
C CYS A 165 -6.63 -36.44 33.65
N LYS A 166 -7.63 -35.56 33.84
CA LYS A 166 -7.93 -34.41 32.97
C LYS A 166 -8.22 -34.76 31.50
N HIS A 167 -8.63 -36.00 31.20
CA HIS A 167 -9.10 -36.35 29.86
C HIS A 167 -10.61 -36.16 29.75
N TYR A 168 -11.03 -35.59 28.62
CA TYR A 168 -12.41 -35.24 28.31
C TYR A 168 -13.05 -36.25 27.35
N PHE A 169 -14.28 -36.66 27.63
CA PHE A 169 -15.05 -37.60 26.83
C PHE A 169 -16.54 -37.24 26.84
N CYS A 170 -17.33 -37.80 25.91
CA CYS A 170 -18.79 -37.75 26.01
C CYS A 170 -19.29 -38.73 27.09
N GLU A 171 -20.39 -38.40 27.78
CA GLU A 171 -21.00 -39.25 28.81
C GLU A 171 -21.22 -40.70 28.32
N LYS A 172 -21.91 -40.85 27.18
CA LYS A 172 -22.20 -42.17 26.58
C LYS A 172 -20.93 -42.93 26.22
N CYS A 173 -19.91 -42.23 25.74
CA CYS A 173 -18.65 -42.83 25.31
C CYS A 173 -17.83 -43.35 26.49
N ALA A 174 -17.73 -42.56 27.58
CA ALA A 174 -17.00 -43.00 28.76
C ALA A 174 -17.70 -44.16 29.46
N LEU A 175 -19.03 -44.17 29.53
CA LEU A 175 -19.80 -45.27 30.10
C LEU A 175 -19.65 -46.56 29.28
N ALA A 176 -19.71 -46.47 27.94
CA ALA A 176 -19.49 -47.60 27.05
C ALA A 176 -18.07 -48.17 27.17
N HIS A 177 -17.06 -47.30 27.31
CA HIS A 177 -15.69 -47.72 27.53
C HIS A 177 -15.50 -48.34 28.91
N TYR A 178 -16.08 -47.75 29.97
CA TYR A 178 -15.96 -48.26 31.34
C TYR A 178 -16.51 -49.69 31.50
N ARG A 179 -17.56 -50.04 30.73
CA ARG A 179 -18.08 -51.41 30.67
C ARG A 179 -17.08 -52.41 30.09
N LYS A 180 -16.22 -51.98 29.16
CA LYS A 180 -15.20 -52.83 28.50
C LYS A 180 -13.87 -52.81 29.27
N SER A 181 -13.48 -51.67 29.81
CA SER A 181 -12.21 -51.44 30.49
C SER A 181 -12.39 -50.40 31.60
N LYS A 182 -11.90 -50.71 32.81
CA LYS A 182 -11.95 -49.80 33.97
C LYS A 182 -10.83 -48.74 33.96
N ARG A 183 -10.13 -48.58 32.84
CA ARG A 183 -9.00 -47.67 32.66
C ARG A 183 -9.39 -46.52 31.73
N CYS A 184 -8.68 -45.40 31.83
CA CYS A 184 -8.84 -44.28 30.91
C CYS A 184 -8.32 -44.66 29.52
N PHE A 185 -8.99 -44.20 28.46
CA PHE A 185 -8.63 -44.52 27.07
C PHE A 185 -7.31 -43.87 26.62
N VAL A 186 -6.96 -42.70 27.16
CA VAL A 186 -5.77 -41.94 26.72
C VAL A 186 -4.53 -42.33 27.54
N CYS A 187 -4.59 -42.26 28.87
CA CYS A 187 -3.43 -42.51 29.74
C CYS A 187 -3.42 -43.86 30.44
N ASN A 188 -4.41 -44.74 30.20
CA ASN A 188 -4.55 -46.04 30.87
C ASN A 188 -4.64 -46.02 32.41
N GLN A 189 -4.77 -44.84 33.03
CA GLN A 189 -4.92 -44.72 34.48
C GLN A 189 -6.29 -45.24 34.92
N GLN A 190 -6.35 -45.88 36.10
CA GLN A 190 -7.59 -46.41 36.64
C GLN A 190 -8.54 -45.26 37.01
N THR A 191 -9.72 -45.22 36.37
CA THR A 191 -10.68 -44.10 36.55
C THR A 191 -11.48 -44.21 37.84
N GLY A 192 -11.53 -45.42 38.45
CA GLY A 192 -12.22 -45.66 39.71
C GLY A 192 -13.74 -45.43 39.67
N GLY A 193 -14.33 -45.34 38.47
CA GLY A 193 -15.76 -45.05 38.29
C GLY A 193 -16.15 -43.60 38.57
N VAL A 194 -15.18 -42.69 38.73
CA VAL A 194 -15.45 -41.27 39.01
C VAL A 194 -15.37 -40.47 37.71
N PHE A 195 -16.51 -39.96 37.27
CA PHE A 195 -16.65 -39.09 36.11
C PHE A 195 -17.35 -37.80 36.55
N ASN A 196 -16.69 -36.66 36.42
CA ASN A 196 -17.26 -35.37 36.79
C ASN A 196 -17.69 -34.61 35.53
N PRO A 197 -18.78 -33.81 35.57
CA PRO A 197 -19.17 -32.96 34.44
C PRO A 197 -18.11 -31.88 34.18
N ALA A 198 -17.68 -31.71 32.92
CA ALA A 198 -16.62 -30.78 32.53
C ALA A 198 -17.16 -29.35 32.32
N LYS A 199 -17.38 -28.62 33.42
CA LYS A 199 -17.92 -27.25 33.38
C LYS A 199 -17.05 -26.26 32.61
N GLU A 200 -15.73 -26.43 32.66
CA GLU A 200 -14.75 -25.58 31.98
C GLU A 200 -14.86 -25.70 30.45
N LEU A 201 -15.01 -26.94 29.94
CA LEU A 201 -15.25 -27.18 28.52
C LEU A 201 -16.60 -26.64 28.05
N ILE A 202 -17.65 -26.79 28.87
CA ILE A 202 -18.98 -26.29 28.53
C ILE A 202 -18.98 -24.76 28.44
N GLY A 203 -18.25 -24.08 29.33
CA GLY A 203 -18.08 -22.63 29.27
C GLY A 203 -17.37 -22.17 28.00
N LYS A 204 -16.28 -22.85 27.61
CA LYS A 204 -15.55 -22.53 26.38
C LYS A 204 -16.36 -22.86 25.11
N MET A 205 -17.05 -24.01 25.06
CA MET A 205 -17.92 -24.35 23.92
C MET A 205 -19.11 -23.40 23.74
N LYS A 206 -19.56 -22.72 24.80
CA LYS A 206 -20.59 -21.67 24.67
C LYS A 206 -20.02 -20.40 24.06
N LYS A 207 -18.84 -19.96 24.51
CA LYS A 207 -18.15 -18.80 23.94
C LYS A 207 -17.84 -18.97 22.46
N PHE A 208 -17.28 -20.12 22.06
CA PHE A 208 -17.01 -20.40 20.64
C PHE A 208 -18.28 -20.39 19.79
N LYS A 209 -19.42 -20.85 20.32
CA LYS A 209 -20.69 -20.77 19.59
C LYS A 209 -21.22 -19.34 19.49
N GLU A 210 -21.10 -18.56 20.55
CA GLU A 210 -21.48 -17.15 20.54
C GLU A 210 -20.64 -16.33 19.55
N GLU A 211 -19.36 -16.68 19.39
CA GLU A 211 -18.44 -16.10 18.39
C GLU A 211 -18.76 -16.56 16.96
N GLU A 212 -18.98 -17.86 16.71
CA GLU A 212 -19.42 -18.37 15.40
C GLU A 212 -20.77 -17.78 14.96
N ASP A 213 -21.72 -17.64 15.90
CA ASP A 213 -23.02 -17.04 15.62
C ASP A 213 -22.88 -15.53 15.29
N ALA A 214 -21.92 -14.81 15.90
CA ALA A 214 -21.67 -13.40 15.60
C ALA A 214 -21.01 -13.18 14.22
N ASP A 215 -20.01 -13.99 13.86
CA ASP A 215 -19.35 -13.92 12.55
C ASP A 215 -20.32 -14.27 11.41
N SER A 216 -21.23 -15.22 11.63
CA SER A 216 -22.25 -15.59 10.63
C SER A 216 -23.29 -14.50 10.35
N VAL A 217 -23.49 -13.56 11.29
CA VAL A 217 -24.39 -12.41 11.13
C VAL A 217 -23.68 -11.28 10.37
N GLU A 218 -22.39 -11.03 10.63
CA GLU A 218 -21.61 -10.04 9.88
C GLU A 218 -21.40 -10.46 8.41
N GLU A 219 -21.15 -11.74 8.12
CA GLU A 219 -21.10 -12.24 6.74
C GLU A 219 -22.47 -12.19 6.05
N GLY A 220 -23.58 -12.29 6.79
CA GLY A 220 -24.93 -12.15 6.25
C GLY A 220 -25.28 -10.70 5.84
N GLU A 221 -24.91 -9.72 6.66
CA GLU A 221 -25.14 -8.28 6.37
C GLU A 221 -24.28 -7.78 5.20
N LEU A 222 -23.03 -8.25 5.07
CA LEU A 222 -22.13 -7.88 3.96
C LEU A 222 -22.61 -8.39 2.59
N VAL A 223 -23.36 -9.50 2.55
CA VAL A 223 -23.91 -10.05 1.30
C VAL A 223 -25.19 -9.33 0.87
N GLU A 224 -25.96 -8.77 1.82
CA GLU A 224 -27.13 -7.93 1.49
C GLU A 224 -26.72 -6.52 1.01
N GLU A 225 -25.69 -5.88 1.59
CA GLU A 225 -25.22 -4.56 1.13
C GLU A 225 -24.50 -4.58 -0.25
N ALA A 226 -23.93 -5.72 -0.65
CA ALA A 226 -23.27 -5.85 -1.96
C ALA A 226 -24.24 -6.23 -3.10
N GLY A 227 -25.52 -6.51 -2.77
CA GLY A 227 -26.55 -6.97 -3.70
C GLY A 227 -27.54 -5.89 -4.17
N GLU A 228 -27.39 -4.64 -3.73
CA GLU A 228 -28.27 -3.50 -4.09
C GLU A 228 -27.59 -2.47 -4.99
#